data_AF-A0A3C0YQM7-F1
#
_entry.id   AF-A0A3C0YQM7-F1
#
_cell.length_a   1.000
_cell.length_b   1.000
_cell.length_c   1.000
_cell.angle_alpha   90.00
_cell.angle_beta   90.00
_cell.angle_gamma   90.00
#
_symmetry.space_group_name_H-M   'P 1'
#
loop_
_entity.id
_entity.type
_entity.pdbx_description
1 polymer ?
#
loop_
_entity_poly.entity_id
_entity_poly.type
_entity_poly.pdbx_seq_one_letter_code
_entity_poly.pdbx_strand_id
1 'polypeptide(L)'
;MVNEKPIRSFKDLEVYNVSYQAMLDIFKYVLPKLPVEEKFDLTDQLRRSCKAVPRLIAEGYSKRHQKKGFQRYLDDAMAESNESGVSITQARDLYFSGSDDIKILDNLIDVYDKISRQCYNLAVVWNKFDERRLTTKSMNEQANRVSQPQTKN
;
A
#
# COMPACT_ATOMS: atom_id res chain seq x y z
N MET A 1 -14.32 -16.19 -16.31
CA MET A 1 -15.00 -15.25 -15.39
C MET A 1 -14.11 -15.11 -14.17
N VAL A 2 -13.52 -13.94 -13.93
CA VAL A 2 -12.71 -13.72 -12.72
C VAL A 2 -13.70 -13.64 -11.56
N ASN A 3 -13.62 -14.61 -10.65
CA ASN A 3 -14.43 -14.65 -9.45
C ASN A 3 -13.85 -13.61 -8.47
N GLU A 4 -14.18 -12.34 -8.67
CA GLU A 4 -13.65 -11.25 -7.84
C GLU A 4 -14.27 -11.34 -6.44
N LYS A 5 -13.47 -11.80 -5.48
CA LYS A 5 -13.85 -11.89 -4.08
C LYS A 5 -14.12 -10.47 -3.56
N PRO A 6 -15.24 -10.20 -2.88
CA PRO A 6 -15.52 -8.88 -2.35
C PRO A 6 -14.48 -8.52 -1.27
N ILE A 7 -13.93 -7.30 -1.35
CA ILE A 7 -13.00 -6.76 -0.35
C ILE A 7 -13.79 -6.46 0.93
N ARG A 8 -13.52 -7.23 2.00
CA ARG A 8 -14.16 -7.09 3.31
C ARG A 8 -13.17 -6.57 4.36
N SER A 9 -11.88 -6.87 4.19
CA SER A 9 -10.79 -6.46 5.06
C SER A 9 -9.60 -5.95 4.24
N PHE A 10 -8.69 -5.20 4.88
CA PHE A 10 -7.40 -4.85 4.28
C PHE A 10 -6.59 -6.09 3.88
N LYS A 11 -6.84 -7.24 4.53
CA LYS A 11 -6.25 -8.54 4.18
C LYS A 11 -6.69 -9.07 2.82
N ASP A 12 -7.79 -8.56 2.26
CA ASP A 12 -8.22 -8.91 0.91
C ASP A 12 -7.50 -8.08 -0.17
N LEU A 13 -6.71 -7.06 0.22
CA LEU A 13 -5.89 -6.29 -0.71
C LEU A 13 -4.61 -7.07 -1.05
N GLU A 14 -4.37 -7.33 -2.33
CA GLU A 14 -3.13 -7.99 -2.79
C GLU A 14 -1.89 -7.22 -2.31
N VAL A 15 -1.90 -5.90 -2.45
CA VAL A 15 -0.78 -5.03 -2.06
C VAL A 15 -0.43 -5.11 -0.57
N TYR A 16 -1.43 -5.37 0.29
CA TYR A 16 -1.16 -5.63 1.71
C TYR A 16 -0.42 -6.94 1.90
N ASN A 17 -0.89 -8.02 1.27
CA ASN A 17 -0.28 -9.35 1.42
C ASN A 17 1.14 -9.38 0.85
N VAL A 18 1.34 -8.77 -0.32
CA VAL A 18 2.66 -8.67 -0.97
C VAL A 18 3.63 -7.86 -0.12
N SER A 19 3.23 -6.67 0.36
CA SER A 19 4.09 -5.85 1.23
C SER A 19 4.41 -6.50 2.56
N TYR A 20 3.46 -7.22 3.16
CA TYR A 20 3.70 -7.95 4.40
C TYR A 20 4.69 -9.09 4.20
N GLN A 21 4.57 -9.86 3.12
CA GLN A 21 5.51 -10.93 2.81
C GLN A 21 6.91 -10.38 2.50
N ALA A 22 7.01 -9.32 1.72
CA ALA A 22 8.29 -8.67 1.41
C ALA A 22 9.00 -8.17 2.68
N MET A 23 8.25 -7.59 3.62
CA MET A 23 8.77 -7.20 4.94
C MET A 23 9.31 -8.42 5.72
N LEU A 24 8.63 -9.56 5.70
CA LEU A 24 9.14 -10.79 6.34
C LEU A 24 10.45 -11.27 5.71
N ASP A 25 10.54 -11.23 4.38
CA ASP A 25 11.72 -11.67 3.65
C ASP A 25 12.92 -10.75 3.93
N ILE A 26 12.72 -9.43 4.00
CA ILE A 26 13.75 -8.48 4.44
C ILE A 26 14.27 -8.83 5.83
N PHE A 27 13.35 -9.09 6.78
CA PHE A 27 13.70 -9.43 8.15
C PHE A 27 14.47 -10.74 8.30
N LYS A 28 14.19 -11.68 7.40
CA LYS A 28 14.78 -13.02 7.43
C LYS A 28 16.10 -13.10 6.68
N TYR A 29 16.22 -12.43 5.54
CA TYR A 29 17.31 -12.65 4.59
C TYR A 29 18.26 -11.48 4.45
N VAL A 30 17.82 -10.23 4.68
CA VAL A 30 18.62 -9.02 4.45
C VAL A 30 19.17 -8.47 5.77
N LEU A 31 18.30 -8.11 6.71
CA LEU A 31 18.70 -7.45 7.96
C LEU A 31 19.74 -8.22 8.79
N PRO A 32 19.69 -9.56 8.90
CA PRO A 32 20.69 -10.29 9.70
C PRO A 32 22.10 -10.29 9.12
N LYS A 33 22.27 -9.87 7.86
CA LYS A 33 23.55 -9.89 7.13
C LYS A 33 24.15 -8.49 6.95
N LEU A 34 23.46 -7.44 7.38
CA LEU A 34 24.02 -6.10 7.38
C LEU A 34 25.10 -5.96 8.47
N PRO A 35 26.16 -5.17 8.23
CA PRO A 35 27.19 -4.91 9.24
C PRO A 35 26.62 -4.23 10.48
N VAL A 36 27.30 -4.38 11.62
CA VAL A 36 26.86 -3.76 12.89
C VAL A 36 26.98 -2.24 12.85
N GLU A 37 27.86 -1.73 12.01
CA GLU A 37 28.07 -0.30 11.73
C GLU A 37 26.82 0.34 11.12
N GLU A 38 26.03 -0.42 10.37
CA GLU A 38 24.78 0.02 9.74
C GLU A 38 23.57 0.02 10.70
N LYS A 39 23.77 -0.35 11.97
CA LYS A 39 22.67 -0.55 12.93
C LYS A 39 21.77 0.68 13.06
N PHE A 40 22.36 1.88 13.17
CA PHE A 40 21.65 3.14 13.35
C PHE A 40 21.45 3.92 12.04
N ASP A 41 21.83 3.32 10.91
CA ASP A 41 21.64 3.90 9.58
C ASP A 41 20.79 2.97 8.72
N LEU A 42 21.37 2.25 7.76
CA LEU A 42 20.62 1.45 6.79
C LEU A 42 19.71 0.41 7.44
N THR A 43 20.17 -0.22 8.52
CA THR A 43 19.38 -1.22 9.25
C THR A 43 18.13 -0.60 9.86
N ASP A 44 18.27 0.53 10.57
CA ASP A 44 17.14 1.18 11.24
C ASP A 44 16.18 1.85 10.25
N GLN A 45 16.70 2.43 9.17
CA GLN A 45 15.87 2.97 8.08
C GLN A 45 15.04 1.86 7.42
N LEU A 46 15.69 0.80 6.92
CA LEU A 46 15.02 -0.32 6.26
C LEU A 46 14.01 -1.01 7.17
N ARG A 47 14.33 -1.20 8.46
CA ARG A 47 13.40 -1.79 9.46
C ARG A 47 12.12 -0.97 9.63
N ARG A 48 12.23 0.36 9.62
CA ARG A 48 11.10 1.25 9.81
C ARG A 48 10.25 1.31 8.55
N SER A 49 10.87 1.59 7.41
CA SER A 49 10.16 1.79 6.15
C SER A 49 9.43 0.54 5.68
N CYS A 50 10.09 -0.63 5.71
CA CYS A 50 9.43 -1.87 5.27
C CYS A 50 8.23 -2.27 6.14
N LYS A 51 8.25 -1.95 7.44
CA LYS A 51 7.12 -2.19 8.36
C LYS A 51 6.00 -1.17 8.15
N ALA A 52 6.34 0.05 7.78
CA ALA A 52 5.38 1.14 7.62
C ALA A 52 4.41 0.83 6.47
N VAL A 53 4.89 0.30 5.34
CA VAL A 53 4.06 0.00 4.16
C VAL A 53 2.78 -0.80 4.48
N PRO A 54 2.85 -2.04 5.01
CA PRO A 54 1.65 -2.81 5.32
C PRO A 54 0.79 -2.18 6.43
N ARG A 55 1.39 -1.41 7.36
CA ARG A 55 0.66 -0.70 8.42
C ARG A 55 -0.16 0.45 7.86
N LEU A 56 0.43 1.25 6.98
CA LEU A 56 -0.22 2.38 6.33
C LEU A 56 -1.37 1.91 5.43
N ILE A 57 -1.20 0.80 4.71
CA ILE A 57 -2.29 0.19 3.91
C ILE A 57 -3.46 -0.22 4.82
N ALA A 58 -3.19 -0.87 5.95
CA ALA A 58 -4.23 -1.29 6.89
C ALA A 58 -4.93 -0.10 7.57
N GLU A 59 -4.18 0.93 7.97
CA GLU A 59 -4.73 2.14 8.57
C GLU A 59 -5.55 2.95 7.54
N GLY A 60 -5.04 3.08 6.32
CA GLY A 60 -5.73 3.71 5.20
C GLY A 60 -7.06 3.02 4.89
N TYR A 61 -7.08 1.69 4.85
CA TYR A 61 -8.31 0.93 4.65
C TYR A 61 -9.35 1.16 5.75
N SER A 62 -8.91 1.37 7.00
CA SER A 62 -9.79 1.72 8.11
C SER A 62 -10.45 3.10 7.91
N LYS A 63 -9.77 4.01 7.21
CA LYS A 63 -10.23 5.35 6.86
C LYS A 63 -10.82 5.47 5.44
N ARG A 64 -11.08 4.35 4.75
CA ARG A 64 -11.60 4.30 3.35
C ARG A 64 -12.94 4.98 3.10
N HIS A 65 -13.71 5.22 4.16
CA HIS A 65 -14.97 5.98 4.09
C HIS A 65 -14.73 7.49 3.96
N GLN A 66 -13.51 7.97 4.24
CA GLN A 66 -13.07 9.35 4.10
C GLN A 66 -12.18 9.45 2.87
N LYS A 67 -12.65 10.13 1.82
CA LYS A 67 -11.96 10.27 0.52
C LYS A 67 -10.47 10.64 0.68
N LYS A 68 -10.22 11.76 1.37
CA LYS A 68 -8.85 12.26 1.65
C LYS A 68 -8.07 11.39 2.65
N GLY A 69 -8.77 10.66 3.50
CA GLY A 69 -8.16 9.79 4.51
C GLY A 69 -7.40 8.68 3.83
N PHE A 70 -8.07 7.82 3.06
CA PHE A 70 -7.41 6.66 2.45
C PHE A 70 -6.35 7.04 1.42
N GLN A 71 -6.60 8.07 0.62
CA GLN A 71 -5.63 8.53 -0.37
C GLN A 71 -4.30 8.92 0.26
N ARG A 72 -4.32 9.73 1.32
CA ARG A 72 -3.11 10.11 2.05
C ARG A 72 -2.32 8.90 2.55
N TYR A 73 -2.98 7.90 3.13
CA TYR A 73 -2.30 6.69 3.61
C TYR A 73 -1.68 5.86 2.49
N LEU A 74 -2.28 5.85 1.29
CA LEU A 74 -1.71 5.17 0.13
C LEU A 74 -0.52 5.93 -0.44
N ASP A 75 -0.56 7.26 -0.43
CA ASP A 75 0.57 8.11 -0.81
C ASP A 75 1.74 7.92 0.18
N ASP A 76 1.46 7.93 1.48
CA ASP A 76 2.45 7.66 2.53
C ASP A 76 3.01 6.22 2.39
N ALA A 77 2.16 5.21 2.11
CA ALA A 77 2.62 3.84 1.90
C ALA A 77 3.53 3.70 0.67
N MET A 78 3.26 4.48 -0.39
CA MET A 78 4.10 4.53 -1.58
C MET A 78 5.45 5.21 -1.30
N ALA A 79 5.47 6.26 -0.48
CA ALA A 79 6.72 6.90 -0.05
C ALA A 79 7.62 5.92 0.73
N GLU A 80 7.05 5.22 1.71
CA GLU A 80 7.76 4.20 2.51
C GLU A 80 8.20 2.99 1.66
N SER A 81 7.43 2.65 0.62
CA SER A 81 7.77 1.60 -0.34
C SER A 81 8.99 1.99 -1.17
N ASN A 82 9.05 3.24 -1.63
CA ASN A 82 10.20 3.75 -2.37
C ASN A 82 11.44 3.87 -1.47
N GLU A 83 11.29 4.34 -0.23
CA GLU A 83 12.39 4.36 0.76
C GLU A 83 12.93 2.93 1.00
N SER A 84 12.04 1.96 1.20
CA SER A 84 12.43 0.54 1.33
C SER A 84 13.21 0.06 0.10
N GLY A 85 12.72 0.32 -1.11
CA GLY A 85 13.38 -0.08 -2.36
C GLY A 85 14.78 0.53 -2.52
N VAL A 86 14.94 1.81 -2.17
CA VAL A 86 16.24 2.49 -2.17
C VAL A 86 17.19 1.86 -1.14
N SER A 87 16.73 1.63 0.09
CA SER A 87 17.54 0.97 1.13
C SER A 87 17.95 -0.45 0.72
N ILE A 88 17.07 -1.21 0.07
CA ILE A 88 17.43 -2.57 -0.42
C ILE A 88 18.47 -2.47 -1.55
N THR A 89 18.36 -1.48 -2.42
CA THR A 89 19.36 -1.23 -3.48
C THR A 89 20.73 -0.89 -2.89
N GLN A 90 20.76 -0.01 -1.88
CA GLN A 90 21.98 0.32 -1.15
C GLN A 90 22.59 -0.91 -0.47
N ALA A 91 21.76 -1.71 0.22
CA ALA A 91 22.20 -2.96 0.82
C ALA A 91 22.83 -3.87 -0.24
N ARG A 92 22.14 -4.05 -1.37
CA ARG A 92 22.59 -4.89 -2.49
C ARG A 92 23.99 -4.51 -2.96
N ASP A 93 24.16 -3.24 -3.30
CA ASP A 93 25.38 -2.76 -3.94
C ASP A 93 26.56 -2.72 -2.97
N LEU A 94 26.32 -2.35 -1.71
CA LEU A 94 27.37 -2.20 -0.70
C LEU A 94 27.81 -3.52 -0.04
N TYR A 95 26.89 -4.46 0.19
CA TYR A 95 27.16 -5.62 1.06
C TYR A 95 26.85 -6.98 0.45
N PHE A 96 26.09 -7.05 -0.65
CA PHE A 96 25.68 -8.31 -1.26
C PHE A 96 26.24 -8.52 -2.66
N SER A 97 27.14 -7.65 -3.13
CA SER A 97 27.89 -7.82 -4.37
C SER A 97 28.64 -9.15 -4.36
N GLY A 98 28.22 -10.10 -5.21
CA GLY A 98 28.79 -11.45 -5.28
C GLY A 98 28.27 -12.46 -4.24
N SER A 99 27.29 -12.08 -3.42
CA SER A 99 26.61 -13.00 -2.50
C SER A 99 25.57 -13.87 -3.22
N ASP A 100 25.37 -15.11 -2.75
CA ASP A 100 24.29 -16.00 -3.21
C ASP A 100 22.89 -15.38 -3.00
N ASP A 101 22.75 -14.43 -2.07
CA ASP A 101 21.49 -13.75 -1.79
C ASP A 101 21.18 -12.60 -2.75
N ILE A 102 22.07 -12.22 -3.66
CA ILE A 102 21.87 -11.04 -4.54
C ILE A 102 20.53 -11.10 -5.29
N LYS A 103 20.12 -12.30 -5.72
CA LYS A 103 18.84 -12.54 -6.40
C LYS A 103 17.63 -12.28 -5.50
N ILE A 104 17.77 -12.49 -4.19
CA ILE A 104 16.71 -12.17 -3.21
C ILE A 104 16.54 -10.66 -3.17
N LEU A 105 17.63 -9.89 -3.15
CA LEU A 105 17.57 -8.43 -3.14
C LEU A 105 17.01 -7.87 -4.45
N ASP A 106 17.43 -8.38 -5.60
CA ASP A 106 16.86 -7.98 -6.89
C ASP A 106 15.34 -8.24 -6.95
N ASN A 107 14.90 -9.43 -6.53
CA ASN A 107 13.47 -9.73 -6.45
C ASN A 107 12.73 -8.81 -5.45
N LEU A 108 13.34 -8.48 -4.31
CA LEU A 108 12.74 -7.55 -3.35
C LEU A 108 12.60 -6.14 -3.94
N ILE A 109 13.59 -5.66 -4.70
CA ILE A 109 13.52 -4.36 -5.40
C ILE A 109 12.34 -4.35 -6.38
N ASP A 110 12.19 -5.40 -7.21
CA ASP A 110 11.07 -5.54 -8.14
C ASP A 110 9.71 -5.60 -7.42
N VAL A 111 9.66 -6.30 -6.27
CA VAL A 111 8.47 -6.39 -5.44
C VAL A 111 8.08 -5.03 -4.87
N TYR A 112 9.03 -4.22 -4.39
CA TYR A 112 8.76 -2.89 -3.88
C TYR A 112 8.33 -1.89 -4.98
N ASP A 113 8.88 -2.01 -6.19
CA ASP A 113 8.35 -1.28 -7.35
C ASP A 113 6.88 -1.68 -7.65
N LYS A 114 6.59 -2.99 -7.65
CA LYS A 114 5.22 -3.50 -7.81
C LYS A 114 4.28 -2.96 -6.74
N ILE A 115 4.71 -2.94 -5.48
CA ILE A 115 3.93 -2.41 -4.35
C ILE A 115 3.61 -0.94 -4.58
N SER A 116 4.59 -0.12 -4.95
CA SER A 116 4.39 1.31 -5.23
C SER A 116 3.34 1.52 -6.35
N ARG A 117 3.43 0.76 -7.44
CA ARG A 117 2.44 0.80 -8.54
C ARG A 117 1.05 0.33 -8.08
N GLN A 118 0.98 -0.69 -7.23
CA GLN A 118 -0.29 -1.17 -6.69
C GLN A 118 -0.94 -0.14 -5.75
N CYS A 119 -0.17 0.53 -4.89
CA CYS A 119 -0.66 1.62 -4.04
C CYS A 119 -1.22 2.77 -4.87
N TYR A 120 -0.49 3.20 -5.90
CA TYR A 120 -0.95 4.23 -6.84
C TYR A 120 -2.26 3.84 -7.53
N ASN A 121 -2.30 2.63 -8.11
CA ASN A 121 -3.49 2.14 -8.81
C ASN A 121 -4.70 2.02 -7.87
N LEU A 122 -4.48 1.54 -6.64
CA LEU A 122 -5.52 1.46 -5.62
C LEU A 122 -6.06 2.85 -5.28
N ALA A 123 -5.19 3.86 -5.14
CA ALA A 123 -5.61 5.24 -4.88
C ALA A 123 -6.47 5.81 -6.02
N VAL A 124 -6.04 5.62 -7.27
CA VAL A 124 -6.77 6.06 -8.47
C VAL A 124 -8.14 5.37 -8.58
N VAL A 125 -8.17 4.05 -8.41
CA VAL A 125 -9.42 3.27 -8.51
C VAL A 125 -10.38 3.63 -7.37
N TRP A 126 -9.88 3.78 -6.15
CA TRP A 126 -10.71 4.13 -5.00
C TRP A 126 -11.31 5.54 -5.14
N ASN A 127 -10.53 6.50 -5.64
CA ASN A 127 -11.01 7.85 -5.91
C ASN A 127 -12.21 7.85 -6.88
N LYS A 128 -12.09 7.12 -7.99
CA LYS A 128 -13.18 6.96 -8.98
C LYS A 128 -14.39 6.22 -8.39
N PHE A 129 -14.16 5.22 -7.56
CA PHE A 129 -15.24 4.48 -6.89
C PHE A 129 -16.04 5.38 -5.94
N ASP A 130 -15.36 6.21 -5.15
CA ASP A 130 -16.03 7.13 -4.21
C ASP A 130 -16.82 8.22 -4.95
N GLU A 131 -16.28 8.76 -6.05
CA GLU A 131 -16.99 9.73 -6.90
C GLU A 131 -18.29 9.16 -7.45
N ARG A 132 -18.25 7.94 -8.02
CA ARG A 132 -19.47 7.26 -8.50
C ARG A 132 -20.49 7.06 -7.39
N ARG A 133 -20.05 6.64 -6.20
CA ARG A 133 -20.92 6.43 -5.03
C ARG A 133 -21.63 7.72 -4.60
N LEU A 134 -20.92 8.84 -4.60
CA LEU A 134 -21.48 10.15 -4.26
C LEU A 134 -22.49 10.63 -5.32
N THR A 135 -22.19 10.45 -6.61
CA THR A 135 -23.11 10.78 -7.71
C THR A 135 -24.41 9.97 -7.61
N THR A 136 -24.33 8.65 -7.42
CA THR A 136 -25.52 7.79 -7.28
C THR A 136 -26.37 8.18 -6.08
N LYS A 137 -25.74 8.52 -4.94
CA LYS A 137 -26.46 8.98 -3.74
C LYS A 137 -27.22 10.29 -4.00
N SER A 138 -26.58 11.26 -4.65
CA SER A 138 -27.20 12.54 -5.02
C SER A 138 -28.41 12.35 -5.95
N MET A 139 -28.28 11.51 -6.98
CA MET A 139 -29.37 11.21 -7.91
C MET A 139 -30.58 10.57 -7.22
N ASN A 140 -30.34 9.63 -6.31
CA ASN A 140 -31.41 8.97 -5.55
C ASN A 140 -32.13 9.94 -4.59
N GLU A 141 -31.39 10.84 -3.94
CA GLU A 141 -31.96 11.88 -3.08
C GLU A 141 -32.84 12.88 -3.87
N GLN A 142 -32.41 13.27 -5.08
CA GLN A 142 -33.21 14.12 -5.97
C GLN A 142 -34.47 13.40 -6.46
N ALA A 143 -34.38 12.14 -6.90
CA ALA A 143 -35.53 11.36 -7.34
C ALA A 143 -36.59 11.20 -6.23
N ASN A 144 -36.17 10.95 -4.99
CA ASN A 144 -37.07 10.83 -3.85
C ASN A 144 -37.79 12.16 -3.52
N ARG A 145 -37.14 13.31 -3.72
CA ARG A 145 -37.78 14.63 -3.51
C ARG A 145 -38.86 14.95 -4.55
N VAL A 146 -38.64 14.56 -5.81
CA VAL A 146 -39.61 14.78 -6.90
C VAL A 146 -40.82 13.85 -6.79
N SER A 147 -40.67 12.72 -6.11
CA SER A 147 -41.71 11.69 -5.95
C SER A 147 -42.68 11.95 -4.78
N GLN A 148 -42.42 12.95 -3.91
CA GLN A 148 -43.32 13.27 -2.80
C GLN A 148 -44.45 14.21 -3.28
N PRO A 149 -45.73 13.86 -3.09
CA PRO A 149 -46.83 14.72 -3.51
C PRO A 149 -46.79 16.04 -2.72
N GLN A 150 -46.81 17.16 -3.44
CA GLN A 150 -47.01 18.47 -2.80
C GLN A 150 -48.41 18.49 -2.19
N THR A 151 -48.52 18.30 -0.88
CA THR A 151 -49.72 18.63 -0.13
C THR A 151 -49.92 20.14 -0.19
N LYS A 152 -50.69 20.59 -1.19
CA LYS A 152 -51.22 21.95 -1.23
C LYS A 152 -52.31 22.05 -0.17
N ASN A 153 -52.05 22.85 0.87
CA ASN A 153 -53.08 23.40 1.75
C ASN A 153 -53.85 24.51 1.03
#